data_AF-A0A177H6N8-F1
#
_entry.id   AF-A0A177H6N8-F1
#
_cell.length_a   1.000
_cell.length_b   1.000
_cell.length_c   1.000
_cell.angle_alpha   90.00
_cell.angle_beta   90.00
_cell.angle_gamma   90.00
#
_symmetry.space_group_name_H-M   'P 1'
#
loop_
_entity.id
_entity.type
_entity.pdbx_description
1 polymer ?
#
loop_
_entity_poly.entity_id
_entity_poly.type
_entity_poly.pdbx_seq_one_letter_code
_entity_poly.pdbx_strand_id
1 'polypeptide(L)' 'MLRQLFKSMVVARQAAAAIETLNHMSDRQLEDIGFTRANYVEKIKASVLAELDAQDAAKALKAPVNENLVGAV' A
#
# COMPACT_ATOMS: atom_id res chain seq x y z
N MET A 1 -16.64 -2.81 -0.42
CA MET A 1 -16.65 -2.55 1.04
C MET A 1 -15.64 -3.41 1.78
N LEU A 2 -15.75 -4.75 1.80
CA LEU A 2 -14.83 -5.62 2.55
C LEU A 2 -13.35 -5.46 2.15
N ARG A 3 -13.04 -5.38 0.84
CA ARG A 3 -11.66 -5.15 0.36
C ARG A 3 -11.04 -3.86 0.90
N GLN A 4 -11.84 -2.79 0.97
CA GLN A 4 -11.41 -1.48 1.48
C GLN A 4 -11.12 -1.53 2.99
N LEU A 5 -11.92 -2.28 3.76
CA LEU A 5 -11.65 -2.51 5.17
C LEU A 5 -10.31 -3.23 5.37
N PHE A 6 -10.07 -4.32 4.64
CA PHE A 6 -8.78 -5.02 4.70
C PHE A 6 -7.61 -4.12 4.29
N LYS A 7 -7.77 -3.32 3.23
CA LYS A 7 -6.76 -2.35 2.79
C LYS A 7 -6.40 -1.37 3.91
N SER A 8 -7.41 -0.77 4.56
CA SER A 8 -7.19 0.15 5.68
C SER A 8 -6.52 -0.53 6.88
N MET A 9 -6.88 -1.78 7.18
CA MET A 9 -6.26 -2.56 8.25
C MET A 9 -4.77 -2.85 7.97
N VAL A 10 -4.43 -3.21 6.73
CA VAL A 10 -3.04 -3.44 6.32
C VAL A 10 -2.24 -2.16 6.42
N VAL A 11 -2.76 -1.04 5.89
CA VAL A 11 -2.09 0.28 5.98
C VAL A 11 -1.88 0.70 7.44
N ALA A 12 -2.87 0.47 8.32
CA ALA A 12 -2.75 0.77 9.74
C ALA A 12 -1.67 -0.08 10.44
N ARG A 13 -1.60 -1.37 10.13
CA ARG A 13 -0.54 -2.25 10.68
C ARG A 13 0.85 -1.82 10.19
N GLN A 14 0.99 -1.47 8.91
CA GLN A 14 2.25 -0.98 8.36
C GLN A 14 2.66 0.36 8.97
N ALA A 15 1.69 1.25 9.25
CA ALA A 15 1.97 2.48 9.97
C ALA A 15 2.48 2.22 11.40
N ALA A 16 1.89 1.27 12.12
CA ALA A 16 2.34 0.90 13.45
C ALA A 16 3.77 0.31 13.43
N ALA A 17 4.05 -0.61 12.52
CA ALA A 17 5.39 -1.16 12.32
C ALA A 17 6.41 -0.08 11.90
N ALA A 18 6.00 0.87 11.06
CA ALA A 18 6.84 2.02 10.69
C ALA A 18 7.16 2.90 11.91
N ILE A 19 6.21 3.14 12.81
CA ILE A 19 6.48 3.90 14.04
C ILE A 19 7.46 3.14 14.94
N GLU A 20 7.27 1.83 15.10
CA GLU A 20 8.17 1.00 15.90
C GLU A 20 9.59 0.98 15.34
N THR A 21 9.75 0.77 14.03
CA THR A 21 11.07 0.82 13.37
C THR A 21 11.71 2.20 13.45
N LEU A 22 10.92 3.27 13.35
CA LEU A 22 11.41 4.65 13.49
C LEU A 22 12.04 4.91 14.87
N ASN A 23 11.48 4.31 15.93
CA ASN A 23 12.02 4.44 17.29
C ASN A 23 13.40 3.79 17.45
N HIS A 24 13.74 2.84 16.57
CA HIS A 24 15.03 2.15 16.55
C HIS A 24 16.02 2.72 15.53
N MET A 25 15.65 3.76 14.79
CA MET A 25 16.51 4.42 13.81
C MET A 25 16.97 5.80 14.29
N SER A 26 18.24 6.10 14.03
CA SER A 26 18.82 7.44 14.20
C SER A 26 18.53 8.34 13.01
N ASP A 27 18.62 9.65 13.21
CA ASP A 27 18.30 10.63 12.17
C ASP A 27 19.25 10.53 10.98
N ARG A 28 20.54 10.22 11.22
CA ARG A 28 21.51 9.96 10.13
C ARG A 28 21.12 8.74 9.30
N GLN A 29 20.72 7.65 9.96
CA GLN A 29 20.28 6.44 9.25
C GLN A 29 19.06 6.73 8.38
N LEU A 30 18.14 7.57 8.83
CA LEU A 30 17.00 8.02 8.03
C LEU A 30 17.44 8.89 6.85
N GLU A 31 18.35 9.84 7.08
CA GLU A 31 18.89 10.70 6.01
C GLU A 31 19.61 9.87 4.93
N ASP A 32 20.38 8.86 5.32
CA ASP A 32 21.09 7.95 4.42
C ASP A 32 20.13 7.21 3.46
N ILE A 33 18.89 6.95 3.91
CA ILE A 33 17.84 6.32 3.08
C ILE A 33 16.86 7.35 2.47
N GLY A 34 17.13 8.66 2.58
CA GLY A 34 16.30 9.72 2.00
C GLY A 34 14.99 10.01 2.74
N PHE A 35 14.94 9.66 4.03
CA PHE A 35 13.81 9.88 4.92
C PHE A 35 14.15 10.86 6.05
N THR A 36 13.12 11.44 6.64
CA THR A 36 13.19 12.20 7.88
C THR A 36 12.15 11.65 8.84
N ARG A 37 12.29 11.88 10.16
CA ARG A 37 11.29 11.41 11.14
C ARG A 37 9.86 11.87 10.81
N ALA A 38 9.73 13.08 10.27
CA ALA A 38 8.44 13.66 9.92
C ALA A 38 7.79 12.96 8.72
N ASN A 39 8.58 12.50 7.74
CA ASN A 39 8.05 11.96 6.48
C ASN A 39 8.05 10.43 6.40
N TYR A 40 8.80 9.74 7.26
CA TYR A 40 9.01 8.29 7.17
C TYR A 40 7.70 7.50 7.19
N VAL A 41 6.89 7.69 8.24
CA VAL A 41 5.65 6.96 8.43
C VAL A 41 4.61 7.28 7.34
N GLU A 42 4.58 8.52 6.87
CA GLU A 42 3.66 8.95 5.81
C GLU A 42 4.05 8.35 4.45
N LYS A 43 5.33 8.41 4.09
CA LYS A 43 5.84 7.82 2.85
C LYS A 43 5.67 6.30 2.82
N ILE A 44 5.88 5.60 3.95
CA ILE A 44 5.62 4.14 4.04
C ILE A 44 4.13 3.85 3.81
N LYS A 45 3.21 4.60 4.44
CA LYS A 45 1.77 4.46 4.20
C LYS A 45 1.41 4.68 2.73
N ALA A 46 1.95 5.72 2.11
CA ALA A 46 1.70 6.02 0.70
C ALA A 46 2.22 4.91 -0.23
N SER A 47 3.42 4.39 0.05
CA SER A 47 4.01 3.29 -0.73
C SER A 47 3.17 2.02 -0.66
N VAL A 48 2.75 1.62 0.54
CA VAL A 48 1.91 0.43 0.74
C VAL A 48 0.56 0.59 0.06
N LEU A 49 -0.04 1.80 0.14
CA LEU A 49 -1.30 2.09 -0.53
C LEU A 49 -1.18 1.96 -2.05
N ALA A 50 -0.13 2.55 -2.63
CA ALA A 50 0.15 2.49 -4.05
C ALA A 50 0.39 1.06 -4.55
N GLU A 51 1.10 0.23 -3.77
CA GLU A 51 1.31 -1.18 -4.10
C GLU A 51 -0.01 -1.96 -4.09
N LEU A 52 -0.85 -1.75 -3.08
CA LEU A 52 -2.17 -2.38 -2.99
C LEU A 52 -3.06 -1.96 -4.17
N ASP A 53 -3.03 -0.69 -4.58
CA ASP A 53 -3.77 -0.19 -5.74
C ASP A 53 -3.26 -0.78 -7.06
N ALA A 54 -1.94 -0.90 -7.22
CA ALA A 54 -1.33 -1.52 -8.39
C ALA A 54 -1.71 -3.01 -8.51
N GLN A 55 -1.71 -3.74 -7.39
CA GLN A 55 -2.14 -5.14 -7.36
C GLN A 55 -3.63 -5.29 -7.69
N ASP A 56 -4.47 -4.38 -7.21
CA ASP A 56 -5.90 -4.34 -7.53
C ASP A 56 -6.14 -4.08 -9.02
N ALA A 57 -5.42 -3.13 -9.63
CA ALA A 57 -5.48 -2.86 -11.07
C ALA A 57 -5.01 -4.06 -11.90
N ALA A 58 -3.92 -4.72 -11.50
CA ALA A 58 -3.42 -5.91 -12.18
C ALA A 58 -4.40 -7.09 -12.12
N LYS A 59 -5.14 -7.25 -11.02
CA LYS A 59 -6.19 -8.27 -10.90
C LYS A 59 -7.42 -7.95 -11.74
N ALA A 60 -7.80 -6.68 -11.85
CA ALA A 60 -8.90 -6.26 -12.71
C ALA A 60 -8.64 -6.59 -14.19
N LEU A 61 -7.40 -6.42 -14.67
CA LEU A 61 -6.99 -6.77 -16.03
C LEU A 61 -7.00 -8.28 -16.32
N LYS A 62 -6.86 -9.12 -15.28
CA LYS A 62 -6.80 -10.58 -15.39
C LYS A 62 -8.14 -11.28 -15.15
N ALA A 63 -9.21 -10.55 -14.81
CA ALA A 63 -10.52 -11.13 -14.65
C ALA A 63 -11.03 -11.59 -16.02
N PRO A 64 -11.27 -12.90 -16.25
CA PRO A 64 -11.80 -13.37 -17.52
C PRO A 64 -13.18 -12.75 -17.71
N VAL A 65 -13.32 -11.93 -18.74
CA VAL A 65 -14.64 -11.46 -19.17
C VAL A 65 -15.38 -12.70 -19.68
N ASN A 66 -16.55 -13.00 -19.12
CA ASN A 66 -17.37 -14.13 -19.57
C ASN A 66 -17.64 -13.96 -21.07
N GLU A 67 -17.18 -14.90 -21.91
CA GLU A 67 -17.36 -14.86 -23.37
C GLU A 67 -18.83 -14.71 -23.77
N ASN A 68 -19.77 -15.24 -22.96
CA ASN A 68 -21.21 -15.10 -23.17
C ASN A 68 -21.75 -13.66 -23.03
N LEU A 69 -20.96 -12.72 -22.51
CA LEU A 69 -21.32 -11.30 -22.42
C LEU A 69 -20.76 -10.47 -23.58
N VAL A 70 -19.92 -11.05 -24.44
CA VAL A 70 -19.26 -10.35 -25.56
C VAL A 70 -20.19 -10.26 -26.79
N GLY A 71 -21.28 -11.03 -26.82
CA GLY A 71 -22.25 -11.09 -27.93
C GLY A 71 -23.66 -10.59 -27.62
N ALA A 72 -23.91 -10.01 -26.44
CA ALA A 72 -25.21 -9.45 -26.09
C ALA A 72 -25.28 -7.98 -26.56
N VAL A 73 -25.54 -7.77 -27.85
CA VAL A 73 -25.95 -6.50 -28.45
C VAL A 73 -27.30 -6.70 -29.11
#